data_AF-A0AAN7UQM6-F1
#
_entry.id   AF-A0AAN7UQM6-F1
#
_cell.length_a   1.000
_cell.length_b   1.000
_cell.length_c   1.000
_cell.angle_alpha   90.00
_cell.angle_beta   90.00
_cell.angle_gamma   90.00
#
_symmetry.space_group_name_H-M   'P 1'
#
loop_
_entity.id
_entity.type
_entity.pdbx_description
1 polymer ?
#
loop_
_entity_poly.entity_id
_entity_poly.type
_entity_poly.pdbx_seq_one_letter_code
_entity_poly.pdbx_strand_id
1 'polypeptide(L)'
;MDSPFSHELQMAIRAVQSAAKISQWVLSSDDKGTVEKDDLSLVTIADFAIQALLTSTVHGIFPDDKFVGEESAAELRDNPPLLNRVWELLLRLQDDEARSLCKLPRSPEEMCEMIDKCGFGEPGGSESGRIWGA
;
A
#
# COMPACT_ATOMS: atom_id res chain seq x y z
N MET A 1 26.64 -12.23 -1.12
CA MET A 1 25.85 -12.67 0.05
C MET A 1 24.62 -13.34 -0.51
N ASP A 2 24.66 -14.66 -0.67
CA ASP A 2 23.54 -15.43 -1.21
C ASP A 2 22.64 -15.84 -0.04
N SER A 3 21.78 -14.91 0.37
CA SER A 3 20.70 -15.20 1.32
C SER A 3 19.57 -15.92 0.58
N PRO A 4 18.91 -16.93 1.20
CA PRO A 4 17.72 -17.54 0.62
C PRO A 4 16.58 -16.55 0.39
N PHE A 5 16.62 -15.37 1.04
CA PHE A 5 15.65 -14.28 0.89
C PHE A 5 16.18 -13.10 0.04
N SER A 6 17.17 -13.34 -0.82
CA SER A 6 17.79 -12.27 -1.62
C SER A 6 16.81 -11.62 -2.60
N HIS A 7 15.83 -12.35 -3.10
CA HIS A 7 14.79 -11.82 -3.99
C HIS A 7 13.77 -10.98 -3.22
N GLU A 8 13.29 -11.51 -2.09
CA GLU A 8 12.41 -10.85 -1.13
C GLU A 8 13.00 -9.53 -0.66
N LEU A 9 14.27 -9.53 -0.27
CA LEU A 9 14.99 -8.34 0.20
C LEU A 9 15.08 -7.27 -0.88
N GLN A 10 15.44 -7.65 -2.11
CA GLN A 10 15.56 -6.69 -3.22
C GLN A 10 14.23 -6.02 -3.51
N MET A 11 13.15 -6.81 -3.57
CA MET A 11 11.79 -6.31 -3.77
C MET A 11 11.36 -5.42 -2.61
N ALA A 12 11.55 -5.85 -1.36
CA ALA A 12 11.14 -5.11 -0.17
C ALA A 12 11.83 -3.73 -0.11
N ILE A 13 13.13 -3.66 -0.43
CA ILE A 13 13.86 -2.38 -0.51
C ILE A 13 13.19 -1.44 -1.51
N ARG A 14 12.78 -1.93 -2.68
CA ARG A 14 12.11 -1.07 -3.69
C ARG A 14 10.72 -0.65 -3.24
N ALA A 15 9.96 -1.57 -2.65
CA ALA A 15 8.63 -1.30 -2.12
C ALA A 15 8.67 -0.21 -1.03
N VAL A 16 9.62 -0.30 -0.09
CA VAL A 16 9.84 0.71 0.95
C VAL A 16 10.33 2.04 0.37
N GLN A 17 11.17 2.04 -0.67
CA GLN A 17 11.57 3.27 -1.34
C GLN A 17 10.38 4.00 -1.98
N SER A 18 9.45 3.26 -2.60
CA SER A 18 8.23 3.82 -3.17
C SER A 18 7.27 4.30 -2.06
N ALA A 19 7.11 3.53 -0.98
CA ALA A 19 6.33 3.96 0.19
C ALA A 19 6.87 5.25 0.81
N ALA A 20 8.20 5.37 0.97
CA ALA A 20 8.82 6.60 1.47
C ALA A 20 8.55 7.82 0.58
N LYS A 21 8.46 7.63 -0.76
CA LYS A 21 8.06 8.71 -1.68
C LYS A 21 6.61 9.13 -1.47
N ILE A 22 5.69 8.15 -1.33
CA ILE A 22 4.28 8.43 -1.00
C ILE A 22 4.20 9.30 0.25
N SER A 23 4.85 8.87 1.35
CA SER A 23 4.85 9.64 2.60
C SER A 23 5.42 11.05 2.42
N GLN A 24 6.51 11.20 1.66
CA GLN A 24 7.11 12.51 1.39
C GLN A 24 6.17 13.42 0.58
N TRP A 25 5.51 12.90 -0.45
CA TRP A 25 4.56 13.68 -1.25
C TRP A 25 3.41 14.21 -0.42
N VAL A 26 2.85 13.35 0.41
CA VAL A 26 1.78 13.69 1.35
C VAL A 26 2.24 14.73 2.37
N LEU A 27 3.43 14.59 2.96
CA LEU A 27 4.00 15.56 3.89
C LEU A 27 4.32 16.91 3.23
N SER A 28 4.73 16.90 1.96
CA SER A 28 5.03 18.10 1.17
C SER A 28 3.80 18.76 0.55
N SER A 29 2.64 18.10 0.61
CA SER A 29 1.37 18.60 0.11
C SER A 29 0.92 19.77 0.97
N ASP A 30 1.27 20.98 0.54
CA ASP A 30 0.91 22.25 1.15
C ASP A 30 -0.60 22.51 0.86
N ASP A 31 -1.50 21.87 1.61
CA ASP A 31 -2.95 22.16 1.59
C ASP A 31 -3.19 23.52 2.28
N LYS A 32 -2.64 24.59 1.67
CA LYS A 32 -2.62 26.00 2.14
C LYS A 32 -3.92 26.76 1.86
N GLY A 33 -5.02 26.06 1.65
CA GLY A 33 -6.30 26.68 1.32
C GLY A 33 -7.47 25.78 1.64
N THR A 34 -7.81 25.70 2.94
CA THR A 34 -9.14 25.31 3.46
C THR A 34 -9.90 24.28 2.63
N VAL A 35 -9.70 23.00 2.94
CA VAL A 35 -10.74 21.97 2.77
C VAL A 35 -10.89 21.24 4.10
N GLU A 36 -12.14 21.21 4.54
CA GLU A 36 -12.61 21.01 5.91
C GLU A 36 -12.25 19.65 6.53
N LYS A 37 -12.10 19.68 7.86
CA LYS A 37 -11.98 18.52 8.74
C LYS A 37 -13.23 17.63 8.62
N ASP A 38 -12.98 16.32 8.59
CA ASP A 38 -13.69 15.33 9.42
C ASP A 38 -12.95 13.98 9.39
N ASP A 39 -11.68 13.95 9.83
CA ASP A 39 -10.85 12.74 10.05
C ASP A 39 -9.99 12.20 8.88
N LEU A 40 -10.05 12.80 7.67
CA LEU A 40 -9.23 12.38 6.51
C LEU A 40 -7.80 12.94 6.56
N SER A 41 -7.05 12.60 7.61
CA SER A 41 -5.70 13.08 7.80
C SER A 41 -4.80 12.71 6.61
N LEU A 42 -3.82 13.57 6.31
CA LEU A 42 -2.81 13.30 5.29
C LEU A 42 -2.10 11.96 5.56
N VAL A 43 -1.88 11.65 6.84
CA VAL A 43 -1.28 10.38 7.30
C VAL A 43 -2.14 9.19 6.85
N THR A 44 -3.45 9.23 7.13
CA THR A 44 -4.43 8.19 6.74
C THR A 44 -4.41 7.89 5.24
N ILE A 45 -4.31 8.92 4.38
CA ILE A 45 -4.24 8.72 2.92
C ILE A 45 -2.95 7.98 2.52
N ALA A 46 -1.83 8.32 3.16
CA ALA A 46 -0.56 7.64 2.92
C ALA A 46 -0.60 6.18 3.38
N ASP A 47 -1.20 5.91 4.53
CA ASP A 47 -1.28 4.56 5.12
C ASP A 47 -2.04 3.60 4.18
N PHE A 48 -3.24 3.99 3.72
CA PHE A 48 -3.98 3.21 2.72
C PHE A 48 -3.20 2.97 1.42
N ALA A 49 -2.54 4.00 0.90
CA ALA A 49 -1.78 3.91 -0.34
C ALA A 49 -0.57 2.98 -0.19
N ILE A 50 0.14 3.06 0.93
CA ILE A 50 1.32 2.23 1.22
C ILE A 50 0.89 0.77 1.39
N GLN A 51 -0.17 0.49 2.16
CA GLN A 51 -0.67 -0.87 2.32
C GLN A 51 -1.09 -1.48 0.97
N ALA A 52 -1.82 -0.73 0.13
CA ALA A 52 -2.18 -1.18 -1.21
C ALA A 52 -0.96 -1.47 -2.10
N LEU A 53 0.05 -0.58 -2.08
CA LEU A 53 1.29 -0.72 -2.85
C LEU A 53 2.08 -1.97 -2.44
N LEU A 54 2.30 -2.15 -1.13
CA LEU A 54 3.05 -3.27 -0.58
C LEU A 54 2.36 -4.59 -0.91
N THR A 55 1.07 -4.69 -0.62
CA THR A 55 0.31 -5.91 -0.87
C THR A 55 0.21 -6.23 -2.36
N SER A 56 -0.03 -5.25 -3.22
CA SER A 56 -0.06 -5.47 -4.68
C SER A 56 1.30 -5.96 -5.21
N THR A 57 2.40 -5.35 -4.76
CA THR A 57 3.75 -5.70 -5.18
C THR A 57 4.10 -7.12 -4.77
N VAL A 58 3.93 -7.44 -3.49
CA VAL A 58 4.28 -8.76 -2.95
C VAL A 58 3.36 -9.82 -3.52
N HIS A 59 2.04 -9.60 -3.54
CA HIS A 59 1.07 -10.58 -4.05
C HIS A 59 1.31 -10.89 -5.53
N GLY A 60 1.73 -9.89 -6.31
CA GLY A 60 2.07 -10.11 -7.71
C GLY A 60 3.37 -10.91 -7.94
N ILE A 61 4.20 -11.12 -6.92
CA ILE A 61 5.45 -11.92 -6.99
C ILE A 61 5.29 -13.25 -6.23
N PHE A 62 4.60 -13.23 -5.10
CA PHE A 62 4.34 -14.34 -4.19
C PHE A 62 2.82 -14.43 -3.93
N PRO A 63 2.05 -15.00 -4.87
CA PRO A 63 0.59 -15.00 -4.79
C PRO A 63 0.02 -15.82 -3.62
N ASP A 64 0.78 -16.80 -3.13
CA ASP A 64 0.40 -17.69 -2.02
C ASP A 64 0.81 -17.16 -0.63
N ASP A 65 1.57 -16.06 -0.58
CA ASP A 65 2.00 -15.46 0.67
C ASP A 65 0.85 -14.67 1.31
N LYS A 66 0.83 -14.65 2.65
CA LYS A 66 -0.21 -13.97 3.43
C LYS A 66 0.24 -12.58 3.87
N PHE A 67 -0.73 -11.74 4.22
CA PHE A 67 -0.51 -10.35 4.61
C PHE A 67 -1.19 -10.05 5.95
N VAL A 68 -0.52 -9.22 6.74
CA VAL A 68 -1.07 -8.57 7.93
C VAL A 68 -0.91 -7.07 7.73
N GLY A 69 -1.96 -6.31 8.05
CA GLY A 69 -1.97 -4.86 7.95
C GLY A 69 -3.01 -4.27 8.90
N GLU A 70 -2.96 -2.96 9.07
CA GLU A 70 -3.81 -2.22 10.00
C GLU A 70 -5.09 -1.72 9.32
N GLU A 71 -4.99 -1.34 8.05
CA GLU A 71 -6.05 -0.65 7.33
C GLU A 71 -7.11 -1.59 6.73
N SER A 72 -8.36 -1.13 6.66
CA SER A 72 -9.46 -1.83 5.99
C SER A 72 -10.09 -0.96 4.90
N ALA A 73 -10.36 -1.54 3.74
CA ALA A 73 -10.98 -0.81 2.64
C ALA A 73 -12.48 -0.52 2.87
N ALA A 74 -13.06 -0.94 4.01
CA ALA A 74 -14.41 -0.55 4.40
C ALA A 74 -14.55 0.99 4.45
N GLU A 75 -13.57 1.68 5.04
CA GLU A 75 -13.56 3.15 5.13
C GLU A 75 -13.49 3.82 3.76
N LEU A 76 -12.72 3.25 2.83
CA LEU A 76 -12.61 3.76 1.46
C LEU A 76 -13.92 3.59 0.69
N ARG A 77 -14.60 2.46 0.85
CA ARG A 77 -15.88 2.19 0.17
C ARG A 77 -17.00 3.10 0.68
N ASP A 78 -16.97 3.42 1.97
CA ASP A 78 -17.96 4.31 2.59
C ASP A 78 -17.63 5.80 2.37
N ASN A 79 -16.42 6.12 1.87
CA ASN A 79 -15.97 7.49 1.62
C ASN A 79 -15.34 7.65 0.22
N PRO A 80 -16.15 7.87 -0.83
CA PRO A 80 -15.66 8.05 -2.20
C PRO A 80 -14.63 9.18 -2.39
N PRO A 81 -14.74 10.34 -1.72
CA PRO A 81 -13.68 11.36 -1.74
C PRO A 81 -12.32 10.86 -1.22
N LEU A 82 -12.30 10.11 -0.12
CA LEU A 82 -11.07 9.51 0.41
C LEU A 82 -10.50 8.47 -0.57
N LEU A 83 -11.33 7.56 -1.08
CA LEU A 83 -10.93 6.56 -2.07
C LEU A 83 -10.27 7.20 -3.29
N ASN A 84 -10.87 8.27 -3.83
CA ASN A 84 -10.30 9.00 -4.96
C ASN A 84 -8.94 9.62 -4.63
N ARG A 85 -8.78 10.21 -3.43
CA ARG A 85 -7.50 10.79 -3.00
C ARG A 85 -6.40 9.73 -2.87
N VAL A 86 -6.70 8.57 -2.29
CA VAL A 86 -5.75 7.44 -2.18
C VAL A 86 -5.38 6.92 -3.57
N TRP A 87 -6.37 6.76 -4.45
CA TRP A 87 -6.15 6.30 -5.81
C TRP A 87 -5.29 7.28 -6.62
N GLU A 88 -5.60 8.58 -6.58
CA GLU A 88 -4.80 9.62 -7.23
C GLU A 88 -3.35 9.66 -6.72
N LEU A 89 -3.15 9.41 -5.43
CA LEU A 89 -1.81 9.34 -4.84
C LEU A 89 -1.01 8.14 -5.38
N LEU A 90 -1.64 6.98 -5.56
CA LEU A 90 -1.02 5.82 -6.19
C LEU A 90 -0.74 6.06 -7.68
N LEU A 91 -1.64 6.73 -8.40
CA LEU A 91 -1.42 7.07 -9.82
C LEU A 91 -0.18 7.96 -10.01
N ARG A 92 0.18 8.80 -9.04
CA ARG A 92 1.44 9.59 -9.10
C ARG A 92 2.70 8.72 -9.12
N LEU A 93 2.63 7.47 -8.65
CA LEU A 93 3.72 6.50 -8.80
C LEU A 93 3.79 5.88 -10.20
N GLN A 94 2.72 5.93 -11.01
CA GLN A 94 2.74 5.35 -12.37
C GLN A 94 3.75 6.04 -13.28
N ASP A 95 4.00 7.34 -13.09
CA ASP A 95 5.03 8.06 -13.84
C ASP A 95 6.46 7.62 -13.47
N ASP A 96 6.63 6.87 -12.36
CA ASP A 96 7.90 6.29 -11.89
C ASP A 96 7.94 4.75 -12.07
N GLU A 97 6.89 4.14 -12.63
CA GLU A 97 6.67 2.69 -12.69
C GLU A 97 7.76 1.97 -13.51
N ALA A 98 8.32 2.62 -14.53
CA ALA A 98 9.43 2.09 -15.33
C ALA A 98 10.75 1.91 -14.52
N ARG A 99 10.85 2.49 -13.31
CA ARG A 99 12.03 2.42 -12.43
C ARG A 99 11.82 1.55 -11.19
N SER A 100 10.58 1.19 -10.91
CA SER A 100 10.14 0.58 -9.67
C SER A 100 9.63 -0.82 -9.98
N LEU A 101 10.26 -1.87 -9.45
CA LEU A 101 9.77 -3.26 -9.51
C LEU A 101 8.43 -3.45 -8.76
N CYS A 102 7.86 -2.39 -8.21
CA CYS A 102 6.57 -2.43 -7.53
C CYS A 102 5.45 -2.60 -8.55
N LYS A 103 4.48 -3.44 -8.21
CA LYS A 103 3.24 -3.55 -8.94
C LYS A 103 2.21 -2.67 -8.25
N LEU A 104 1.55 -1.84 -9.04
CA LEU A 104 0.43 -1.02 -8.57
C LEU A 104 -0.89 -1.76 -8.84
N PRO A 105 -1.92 -1.55 -7.99
CA PRO A 105 -3.29 -1.93 -8.34
C PRO A 105 -3.71 -1.25 -9.65
N ARG A 106 -4.52 -1.93 -10.47
CA ARG A 106 -4.94 -1.46 -11.80
C ARG A 106 -6.26 -0.70 -11.77
N SER A 107 -7.01 -0.79 -10.67
CA SER A 107 -8.23 -0.02 -10.45
C SER A 107 -8.43 0.29 -8.96
N PRO A 108 -9.32 1.24 -8.61
CA PRO A 108 -9.69 1.49 -7.22
C PRO A 108 -10.29 0.27 -6.52
N GLU A 109 -11.02 -0.58 -7.25
CA GLU A 109 -11.57 -1.82 -6.70
C GLU A 109 -10.46 -2.81 -6.36
N GLU A 110 -9.48 -2.99 -7.25
CA GLU A 110 -8.31 -3.83 -6.97
C GLU A 110 -7.48 -3.25 -5.82
N MET A 111 -7.35 -1.93 -5.71
CA MET A 111 -6.72 -1.27 -4.57
C MET A 111 -7.40 -1.66 -3.25
N CYS A 112 -8.74 -1.56 -3.18
CA CYS A 112 -9.51 -1.98 -2.02
C CYS A 112 -9.36 -3.48 -1.73
N GLU A 113 -9.34 -4.33 -2.75
CA GLU A 113 -9.06 -5.77 -2.59
C GLU A 113 -7.67 -6.05 -2.03
N MET A 114 -6.64 -5.30 -2.45
CA MET A 114 -5.28 -5.43 -1.92
C MET A 114 -5.19 -4.98 -0.46
N ILE A 115 -5.93 -3.94 -0.07
CA ILE A 115 -5.99 -3.50 1.33
C ILE A 115 -6.66 -4.57 2.19
N ASP A 116 -7.80 -5.12 1.77
CA ASP A 116 -8.52 -6.16 2.54
C ASP A 116 -7.83 -7.52 2.56
N LYS A 117 -6.88 -7.78 1.64
CA LYS A 117 -6.03 -8.97 1.69
C LYS A 117 -5.11 -9.00 2.91
N CYS A 118 -4.82 -7.84 3.51
CA CYS A 118 -4.18 -7.74 4.80
C CYS A 118 -5.20 -8.13 5.88
N GLY A 119 -5.07 -9.34 6.42
CA GLY A 119 -5.89 -9.74 7.55
C GLY A 119 -5.59 -8.86 8.77
N PHE A 120 -6.61 -8.56 9.58
CA PHE A 120 -6.43 -7.90 10.87
C PHE A 120 -5.53 -8.73 11.77
N GLY A 121 -4.24 -8.36 11.86
CA GLY A 121 -3.34 -8.71 12.96
C GLY A 121 -3.05 -10.20 13.25
N GLU A 122 -3.71 -11.17 12.62
CA GLU A 122 -3.55 -12.58 12.96
C GLU A 122 -2.62 -13.28 11.98
N PRO A 123 -1.32 -13.45 12.31
CA PRO A 123 -0.50 -14.39 11.60
C PRO A 123 -1.14 -15.77 11.76
N GLY A 124 -1.62 -16.34 10.66
CA GLY A 124 -2.24 -17.66 10.69
C GLY A 124 -1.33 -18.68 11.39
N GLY A 125 -1.92 -19.71 12.00
CA GLY A 125 -1.20 -20.73 12.78
C GLY A 125 -0.06 -21.42 12.02
N SER A 126 0.73 -22.25 12.70
CA SER A 126 2.02 -22.84 12.27
C SER A 126 2.06 -23.58 10.91
N GLU A 127 0.93 -23.75 10.23
CA GLU A 127 0.81 -24.30 8.86
C GLU A 127 0.65 -23.20 7.78
N SER A 128 0.53 -21.94 8.19
CA SER A 128 0.52 -20.79 7.28
C SER A 128 1.94 -20.54 6.81
N GLY A 129 2.13 -20.43 5.50
CA GLY A 129 3.43 -20.16 4.89
C GLY A 129 4.01 -18.78 5.26
N ARG A 130 4.74 -18.16 4.34
CA ARG A 130 5.34 -16.84 4.60
C ARG A 130 4.25 -15.78 4.80
N ILE A 131 4.50 -14.87 5.73
CA ILE A 131 3.62 -13.77 6.09
C ILE A 131 4.40 -12.46 5.96
N TRP A 132 3.77 -11.46 5.36
CA TRP A 132 4.29 -10.10 5.19
C TRP A 132 3.49 -9.13 6.05
N GLY A 133 4.19 -8.17 6.67
CA GLY A 133 3.56 -7.00 7.29
C GLY A 133 3.54 -5.85 6.28
N ALA A 134 2.38 -5.21 6.14
CA ALA A 134 2.23 -3.95 5.44
C ALA A 134 2.34 -2.78 6.41
#